data_AF-A0AA46DYE8-F1
#
_entry.id   AF-A0AA46DYE8-F1
#
_cell.length_a   1.000
_cell.length_b   1.000
_cell.length_c   1.000
_cell.angle_alpha   90.00
_cell.angle_beta   90.00
_cell.angle_gamma   90.00
#
_symmetry.space_group_name_H-M   'P 1'
#
loop_
_entity.id
_entity.type
_entity.pdbx_description
1 polymer ?
#
loop_
_entity_poly.entity_id
_entity_poly.type
_entity_poly.pdbx_seq_one_letter_code
_entity_poly.pdbx_strand_id
1 'polypeptide(L)'
;MDEIRINPVNEIVKLGIKQSRMLKESMIRAYYNKIVEPYFFENSMIIKLDNDILIIGVKNSIWLQEFTLKKNIILYKINKIFENNYIKNIRFEIKENINPEKIYEENFEKFEPEKINLKKEEIEKIEKKIEEYDEVIKEKIKNMMILSKKKEIYLKNHNYKKCKNCGIYFYSERDICINCFNQNKHKERKKLYNIIKNIPFIKYEDLTNTHITKEQFLDIRAKIKDEVRKKMMDGANNNNIKVYKKYARIYFMIETQNSNEKEIENLVNNYLKRLIY
;
A
#
# COMPACT_ATOMS: atom_id res chain seq x y z
N MET A 1 12.16 -24.88 28.01
CA MET A 1 12.54 -23.99 26.90
C MET A 1 11.21 -23.63 26.26
N ASP A 2 10.57 -22.62 26.81
CA ASP A 2 9.11 -22.56 26.79
C ASP A 2 8.63 -21.78 25.57
N GLU A 3 7.88 -22.47 24.72
CA GLU A 3 7.27 -21.90 23.53
C GLU A 3 6.27 -20.82 23.95
N ILE A 4 6.61 -19.56 23.66
CA ILE A 4 5.68 -18.43 23.81
C ILE A 4 4.58 -18.58 22.76
N ARG A 5 3.48 -19.25 23.14
CA ARG A 5 2.21 -19.21 22.41
C ARG A 5 1.60 -17.82 22.56
N ILE A 6 1.84 -16.96 21.57
CA ILE A 6 1.14 -15.67 21.46
C ILE A 6 -0.29 -15.99 21.05
N ASN A 7 -1.22 -15.81 21.99
CA ASN A 7 -2.65 -16.01 21.81
C ASN A 7 -3.14 -15.28 20.55
N PRO A 8 -3.74 -15.96 19.55
CA PRO A 8 -3.99 -15.36 18.26
C PRO A 8 -5.03 -14.26 18.41
N VAL A 9 -4.64 -13.08 17.97
CA VAL A 9 -5.52 -11.94 17.71
C VAL A 9 -6.79 -12.43 17.00
N ASN A 10 -7.96 -12.26 17.64
CA ASN A 10 -9.27 -12.74 17.18
C ASN A 10 -9.49 -12.47 15.67
N GLU A 11 -10.16 -13.37 14.95
CA GLU A 11 -10.40 -13.28 13.50
C GLU A 11 -11.05 -11.96 13.05
N ILE A 12 -11.91 -11.37 13.88
CA ILE A 12 -12.53 -10.05 13.65
C ILE A 12 -11.48 -8.94 13.64
N VAL A 13 -10.47 -9.03 14.51
CA VAL A 13 -9.33 -8.12 14.53
C VAL A 13 -8.42 -8.41 13.33
N LYS A 14 -8.22 -9.67 12.91
CA LYS A 14 -7.49 -10.01 11.67
C LYS A 14 -8.13 -9.38 10.42
N LEU A 15 -9.47 -9.33 10.35
CA LEU A 15 -10.21 -8.68 9.26
C LEU A 15 -10.12 -7.15 9.32
N GLY A 16 -10.18 -6.55 10.51
CA GLY A 16 -9.98 -5.11 10.72
C GLY A 16 -8.54 -4.64 10.43
N ILE A 17 -7.55 -5.47 10.79
CA ILE A 17 -6.12 -5.28 10.47
C ILE A 17 -5.92 -5.22 8.95
N LYS A 18 -6.61 -6.05 8.16
CA LYS A 18 -6.47 -6.04 6.69
C LYS A 18 -6.74 -4.65 6.08
N GLN A 19 -7.69 -3.89 6.63
CA GLN A 19 -8.24 -2.68 5.99
C GLN A 19 -7.70 -1.35 6.54
N SER A 20 -7.25 -1.28 7.80
CA SER A 20 -6.84 -0.01 8.44
C SER A 20 -5.33 0.13 8.63
N ARG A 21 -4.71 1.10 7.93
CA ARG A 21 -3.29 1.49 8.09
C ARG A 21 -2.96 1.88 9.54
N MET A 22 -3.86 2.61 10.19
CA MET A 22 -3.70 3.08 11.57
C MET A 22 -3.60 1.90 12.56
N LEU A 23 -4.49 0.90 12.43
CA LEU A 23 -4.45 -0.28 13.29
C LEU A 23 -3.18 -1.11 13.07
N LYS A 24 -2.74 -1.26 11.82
CA LYS A 24 -1.48 -1.95 11.48
C LYS A 24 -0.30 -1.29 12.18
N GLU A 25 -0.18 0.02 12.05
CA GLU A 25 0.92 0.77 12.64
C GLU A 25 0.89 0.72 14.18
N SER A 26 -0.28 0.91 14.80
CA SER A 26 -0.44 0.82 16.25
C SER A 26 -0.04 -0.55 16.81
N MET A 27 -0.36 -1.65 16.11
CA MET A 27 0.04 -2.98 16.56
C MET A 27 1.54 -3.23 16.39
N ILE A 28 2.14 -2.82 15.27
CA ILE A 28 3.60 -2.94 15.09
C ILE A 28 4.34 -2.20 16.21
N ARG A 29 3.87 -1.00 16.58
CA ARG A 29 4.40 -0.23 17.72
C ARG A 29 4.25 -0.99 19.03
N ALA A 30 3.08 -1.54 19.31
CA ALA A 30 2.80 -2.27 20.55
C ALA A 30 3.65 -3.55 20.73
N TYR A 31 4.01 -4.22 19.62
CA TYR A 31 4.82 -5.43 19.64
C TYR A 31 6.31 -5.18 19.35
N TYR A 32 6.74 -3.92 19.20
CA TYR A 32 8.07 -3.61 18.69
C TYR A 32 9.19 -4.16 19.57
N ASN A 33 9.05 -4.03 20.89
CA ASN A 33 9.98 -4.58 21.88
C ASN A 33 10.07 -6.12 21.87
N LYS A 34 9.10 -6.82 21.28
CA LYS A 34 9.13 -8.29 21.08
C LYS A 34 9.65 -8.68 19.70
N ILE A 35 9.63 -7.75 18.74
CA ILE A 35 10.11 -7.96 17.38
C ILE A 35 11.63 -7.83 17.34
N VAL A 36 12.17 -6.76 17.92
CA VAL A 36 13.61 -6.48 17.95
C VAL A 36 14.19 -6.82 19.32
N GLU A 37 15.50 -7.06 19.37
CA GLU A 37 16.20 -7.32 20.63
C GLU A 37 16.27 -6.02 21.47
N PRO A 38 16.40 -6.09 22.81
CA PRO A 38 16.28 -4.92 23.69
C PRO A 38 17.18 -3.73 23.30
N TYR A 39 18.44 -3.99 22.96
CA TYR A 39 19.39 -2.95 22.55
C TYR A 39 19.05 -2.31 21.20
N PHE A 40 18.41 -3.05 20.29
CA PHE A 40 17.85 -2.49 19.05
C PHE A 40 16.64 -1.62 19.37
N PHE A 41 15.75 -2.08 20.26
CA PHE A 41 14.56 -1.33 20.68
C PHE A 41 14.94 0.04 21.25
N GLU A 42 15.88 0.09 22.20
CA GLU A 42 16.33 1.34 22.85
C GLU A 42 16.92 2.37 21.88
N ASN A 43 17.50 1.91 20.76
CA ASN A 43 18.20 2.76 19.80
C ASN A 43 17.40 2.99 18.51
N SER A 44 16.10 2.69 18.54
CA SER A 44 15.21 2.89 17.41
C SER A 44 13.78 3.21 17.80
N MET A 45 12.99 3.65 16.83
CA MET A 45 11.56 3.80 16.99
C MET A 45 10.85 3.61 15.65
N ILE A 46 9.60 3.16 15.68
CA ILE A 46 8.76 3.18 14.49
C ILE A 46 8.43 4.64 14.16
N ILE A 47 8.75 5.08 12.94
CA ILE A 47 8.40 6.43 12.48
C ILE A 47 6.99 6.42 11.90
N LYS A 48 6.75 5.56 10.91
CA LYS A 48 5.46 5.40 10.23
C LYS A 48 5.41 4.12 9.42
N LEU A 49 4.21 3.65 9.10
CA LEU A 49 4.00 2.64 8.06
C LEU A 49 3.52 3.34 6.80
N ASP A 50 4.30 3.36 5.71
CA ASP A 50 3.88 3.94 4.43
C ASP A 50 3.53 2.85 3.40
N ASN A 51 2.22 2.66 3.18
CA ASN A 51 1.67 1.53 2.44
C ASN A 51 2.15 0.18 3.01
N ASP A 52 3.08 -0.49 2.32
CA ASP A 52 3.70 -1.77 2.66
C ASP A 52 5.17 -1.64 3.06
N ILE A 53 5.66 -0.40 3.27
CA ILE A 53 7.02 -0.08 3.70
C ILE A 53 7.00 0.48 5.11
N LEU A 54 7.62 -0.22 6.06
CA LEU A 54 7.80 0.26 7.42
C LEU A 54 9.03 1.18 7.50
N ILE A 55 8.88 2.37 8.07
CA ILE A 55 9.99 3.28 8.31
C ILE A 55 10.36 3.23 9.80
N ILE A 56 11.62 2.88 10.07
CA ILE A 56 12.19 2.80 11.40
C ILE A 56 13.28 3.86 11.53
N GLY A 57 13.13 4.72 12.54
CA GLY A 57 14.13 5.70 12.93
C GLY A 57 15.19 5.05 13.79
N VAL A 58 16.46 5.36 13.52
CA VAL A 58 17.62 4.84 14.27
C VAL A 58 18.50 5.99 14.75
N LYS A 59 19.19 5.80 15.87
CA LYS A 59 19.91 6.89 16.57
C LYS A 59 21.07 7.49 15.77
N ASN A 60 21.82 6.68 15.03
CA ASN A 60 22.99 7.13 14.27
C ASN A 60 23.35 6.13 13.13
N SER A 61 24.44 6.41 12.42
CA SER A 61 24.92 5.58 11.30
C SER A 61 25.33 4.16 11.69
N ILE A 62 25.87 3.96 12.90
CA ILE A 62 26.24 2.64 13.43
C ILE A 62 24.99 1.77 13.54
N TRP A 63 23.93 2.29 14.18
CA TRP A 63 22.66 1.58 14.27
C TRP A 63 22.01 1.37 12.91
N LEU A 64 22.13 2.32 11.98
CA LEU A 64 21.62 2.14 10.63
C LEU A 64 22.25 0.95 9.91
N GLN A 65 23.56 0.75 10.07
CA GLN A 65 24.28 -0.40 9.51
C GLN A 65 23.81 -1.72 10.16
N GLU A 66 23.77 -1.77 11.49
CA GLU A 66 23.33 -2.94 12.26
C GLU A 66 21.89 -3.36 11.91
N PHE A 67 20.97 -2.39 11.84
CA PHE A 67 19.57 -2.64 11.45
C PHE A 67 19.46 -3.13 10.01
N THR A 68 20.31 -2.63 9.11
CA THR A 68 20.34 -3.05 7.71
C THR A 68 20.75 -4.51 7.58
N LEU A 69 21.74 -4.96 8.36
CA LEU A 69 22.16 -6.37 8.40
C LEU A 69 21.04 -7.30 8.91
N LYS A 70 20.26 -6.86 9.92
CA LYS A 70 19.14 -7.64 10.48
C LYS A 70 17.80 -7.44 9.76
N LYS A 71 17.75 -6.64 8.70
CA LYS A 71 16.50 -6.24 8.01
C LYS A 71 15.56 -7.40 7.69
N ASN A 72 16.09 -8.46 7.07
CA ASN A 72 15.27 -9.60 6.64
C ASN A 72 14.70 -10.38 7.82
N ILE A 73 15.46 -10.48 8.92
CA ILE A 73 15.03 -11.14 10.16
C ILE A 73 13.91 -10.34 10.82
N ILE A 74 14.08 -9.02 10.92
CA ILE A 74 13.07 -8.10 11.49
C ILE A 74 11.78 -8.18 10.66
N LEU A 75 11.90 -8.12 9.33
CA LEU A 75 10.77 -8.23 8.41
C LEU A 75 10.02 -9.57 8.56
N TYR A 76 10.77 -10.67 8.66
CA TYR A 76 10.21 -12.00 8.90
C TYR A 76 9.45 -12.06 10.24
N LYS A 77 10.06 -11.59 11.34
CA LYS A 77 9.42 -11.58 12.66
C LYS A 77 8.13 -10.77 12.66
N ILE A 78 8.13 -9.61 12.02
CA ILE A 78 6.92 -8.79 11.87
C ILE A 78 5.85 -9.57 11.12
N ASN A 79 6.16 -10.09 9.93
CA ASN A 79 5.17 -10.80 9.13
C ASN A 79 4.68 -12.11 9.78
N LYS A 80 5.51 -12.76 10.60
CA LYS A 80 5.13 -13.94 11.39
C LYS A 80 4.06 -13.62 12.44
N ILE A 81 4.16 -12.47 13.12
CA ILE A 81 3.16 -12.04 14.13
C ILE A 81 1.78 -11.84 13.49
N PHE A 82 1.75 -11.44 12.22
CA PHE A 82 0.50 -11.05 11.58
C PHE A 82 -0.05 -12.11 10.57
N GLU A 83 0.74 -13.13 10.19
CA GLU A 83 0.35 -14.27 9.33
C GLU A 83 -0.09 -13.90 7.89
N ASN A 84 0.44 -12.84 7.26
CA ASN A 84 -0.08 -12.40 5.95
C ASN A 84 0.87 -11.52 5.09
N ASN A 85 2.19 -11.57 5.29
CA ASN A 85 3.17 -10.80 4.49
C ASN A 85 2.78 -9.32 4.28
N TYR A 86 2.31 -8.65 5.33
CA TYR A 86 1.75 -7.30 5.23
C TYR A 86 2.78 -6.23 4.95
N ILE A 87 4.01 -6.42 5.44
CA ILE A 87 5.12 -5.51 5.19
C ILE A 87 5.98 -6.17 4.13
N LYS A 88 6.19 -5.47 3.01
CA LYS A 88 7.07 -5.94 1.94
C LYS A 88 8.49 -5.47 2.13
N ASN A 89 8.69 -4.36 2.83
CA ASN A 89 10.01 -3.78 2.97
C ASN A 89 10.14 -2.94 4.26
N ILE A 90 11.38 -2.73 4.70
CA ILE A 90 11.72 -1.84 5.81
C ILE A 90 12.76 -0.83 5.32
N ARG A 91 12.57 0.44 5.66
CA ARG A 91 13.54 1.51 5.44
C ARG A 91 14.01 2.04 6.79
N PHE A 92 15.31 2.23 6.91
CA PHE A 92 15.94 2.84 8.08
C PHE A 92 16.34 4.27 7.77
N GLU A 93 16.09 5.17 8.71
CA GLU A 93 16.45 6.59 8.59
C GLU A 93 17.06 7.05 9.92
N ILE A 94 18.11 7.87 9.86
CA ILE A 94 18.67 8.47 11.07
C ILE A 94 17.69 9.50 11.62
N LYS A 95 17.39 9.44 12.91
CA LYS A 95 16.50 10.38 13.58
C LYS A 95 17.11 10.87 14.89
N GLU A 96 17.10 12.18 15.06
CA GLU A 96 17.40 12.81 16.35
C GLU A 96 16.27 12.52 17.35
N ASN A 97 16.61 12.38 18.63
CA ASN A 97 15.67 12.12 19.73
C ASN A 97 14.86 10.81 19.56
N ILE A 98 15.58 9.69 19.47
CA ILE A 98 14.96 8.36 19.60
C ILE A 98 14.31 8.23 20.97
N ASN A 99 13.02 7.99 20.97
CA ASN A 99 12.29 7.51 22.14
C ASN A 99 11.37 6.39 21.65
N PRO A 100 11.69 5.12 21.94
CA PRO A 100 10.94 3.96 21.45
C PRO A 100 9.50 3.93 22.00
N GLU A 101 9.30 4.52 23.17
CA GLU A 101 8.01 4.64 23.87
C GLU A 101 7.22 5.87 23.45
N LYS A 102 7.85 6.80 22.71
CA LYS A 102 7.12 7.86 21.99
C LYS A 102 6.32 7.19 20.87
N ILE A 103 5.14 6.71 21.24
CA ILE A 103 4.00 6.72 20.34
C ILE A 103 3.93 8.17 19.88
N TYR A 104 4.19 8.43 18.61
CA TYR A 104 3.97 9.77 18.07
C TYR A 104 2.51 10.13 18.35
N GLU A 105 2.30 10.91 19.42
CA GLU A 105 1.19 11.82 19.54
C GLU A 105 1.41 12.81 18.39
N GLU A 106 1.04 12.41 17.17
CA GLU A 106 0.52 13.41 16.23
C GLU A 106 -0.48 14.22 17.05
N ASN A 107 -0.38 15.56 16.99
CA ASN A 107 -1.28 16.52 17.62
C ASN A 107 -2.73 16.32 17.16
N PHE A 108 -3.32 15.18 17.45
CA PHE A 108 -4.72 15.03 17.72
C PHE A 108 -4.89 15.67 19.08
N GLU A 109 -5.68 16.73 19.16
CA GLU A 109 -6.39 17.03 20.41
C GLU A 109 -6.75 15.70 21.08
N LYS A 110 -6.30 15.53 22.32
CA LYS A 110 -6.40 14.25 23.03
C LYS A 110 -7.86 13.80 22.98
N PHE A 111 -8.10 12.69 22.27
CA PHE A 111 -9.42 12.09 22.23
C PHE A 111 -9.74 11.59 23.65
N GLU A 112 -10.58 12.36 24.34
CA GLU A 112 -11.04 12.05 25.70
C GLU A 112 -12.43 11.43 25.63
N PRO A 113 -12.54 10.09 25.51
CA PRO A 113 -13.83 9.40 25.32
C PRO A 113 -14.79 9.61 26.51
N GLU A 114 -14.29 9.90 27.69
CA GLU A 114 -15.09 10.13 28.90
C GLU A 114 -15.98 11.38 28.77
N LYS A 115 -15.52 12.40 28.05
CA LYS A 115 -16.27 13.64 27.80
C LYS A 115 -17.42 13.46 26.79
N ILE A 116 -17.50 12.31 26.12
CA ILE A 116 -18.48 12.05 25.06
C ILE A 116 -19.51 11.05 25.57
N ASN A 117 -20.73 11.52 25.76
CA ASN A 117 -21.86 10.69 26.17
C ASN A 117 -22.62 10.15 24.95
N LEU A 118 -22.85 8.85 24.94
CA LEU A 118 -23.73 8.20 23.97
C LEU A 118 -25.17 8.26 24.46
N LYS A 119 -26.11 8.41 23.52
CA LYS A 119 -27.55 8.29 23.86
C LYS A 119 -27.87 6.85 24.24
N LYS A 120 -28.84 6.64 25.14
CA LYS A 120 -29.31 5.30 25.55
C LYS A 120 -29.68 4.43 24.34
N GLU A 121 -30.39 5.01 23.37
CA GLU A 121 -30.76 4.35 22.10
C GLU A 121 -29.55 3.83 21.29
N GLU A 122 -28.40 4.51 21.35
CA GLU A 122 -27.19 4.05 20.65
C GLU A 122 -26.53 2.88 21.36
N ILE A 123 -26.59 2.86 22.70
CA ILE A 123 -26.10 1.76 23.53
C ILE A 123 -26.98 0.53 23.31
N GLU A 124 -28.30 0.67 23.33
CA GLU A 124 -29.25 -0.42 23.06
C GLU A 124 -29.05 -1.02 21.66
N LYS A 125 -28.76 -0.18 20.65
CA LYS A 125 -28.41 -0.67 19.29
C LYS A 125 -27.12 -1.46 19.26
N ILE A 126 -26.14 -1.11 20.09
CA ILE A 126 -24.89 -1.87 20.23
C ILE A 126 -25.18 -3.19 20.93
N GLU A 127 -25.96 -3.18 22.01
CA GLU A 127 -26.35 -4.37 22.78
C GLU A 127 -27.11 -5.39 21.93
N LYS A 128 -28.11 -4.95 21.14
CA LYS A 128 -28.81 -5.82 20.18
C LYS A 128 -27.89 -6.44 19.13
N LYS A 129 -26.85 -5.73 18.69
CA LYS A 129 -25.90 -6.25 17.69
C LYS A 129 -24.96 -7.31 18.24
N ILE A 130 -24.82 -7.39 19.56
CA ILE A 130 -23.89 -8.32 20.22
C ILE A 130 -24.61 -9.43 20.97
N GLU A 131 -25.94 -9.47 20.91
CA GLU A 131 -26.80 -10.38 21.67
C GLU A 131 -26.45 -11.85 21.44
N GLU A 132 -26.03 -12.21 20.23
CA GLU A 132 -25.70 -13.57 19.79
C GLU A 132 -24.30 -14.04 20.20
N TYR A 133 -23.43 -13.17 20.73
CA TYR A 133 -22.08 -13.59 21.15
C TYR A 133 -22.05 -14.12 22.59
N ASP A 134 -21.03 -14.92 22.91
CA ASP A 134 -20.77 -15.37 24.27
C ASP A 134 -20.48 -14.20 25.22
N GLU A 135 -20.86 -14.35 26.49
CA GLU A 135 -20.72 -13.30 27.52
C GLU A 135 -19.28 -12.77 27.66
N VAL A 136 -18.28 -13.66 27.58
CA VAL A 136 -16.85 -13.29 27.64
C VAL A 136 -16.43 -12.37 26.48
N ILE A 137 -17.10 -12.49 25.33
CA ILE A 137 -16.80 -11.73 24.11
C ILE A 137 -17.67 -10.46 24.06
N LYS A 138 -18.92 -10.54 24.50
CA LYS A 138 -19.89 -9.44 24.53
C LYS A 138 -19.33 -8.19 25.17
N GLU A 139 -18.78 -8.29 26.37
CA GLU A 139 -18.31 -7.10 27.11
C GLU A 139 -17.15 -6.40 26.39
N LYS A 140 -16.21 -7.18 25.84
CA LYS A 140 -15.08 -6.65 25.05
C LYS A 140 -15.55 -5.99 23.76
N ILE A 141 -16.46 -6.62 23.02
CA ILE A 141 -17.01 -6.06 21.79
C ILE A 141 -17.84 -4.81 22.09
N LYS A 142 -18.65 -4.82 23.15
CA LYS A 142 -19.44 -3.68 23.62
C LYS A 142 -18.56 -2.47 23.86
N ASN A 143 -17.52 -2.62 24.68
CA ASN A 143 -16.58 -1.55 25.00
C ASN A 143 -15.87 -1.02 23.75
N MET A 144 -15.46 -1.91 22.84
CA MET A 144 -14.86 -1.51 21.56
C MET A 144 -15.83 -0.72 20.68
N MET A 145 -17.09 -1.16 20.55
CA MET A 145 -18.11 -0.49 19.75
C MET A 145 -18.47 0.88 20.34
N ILE A 146 -18.57 0.98 21.67
CA ILE A 146 -18.79 2.26 22.39
C ILE A 146 -17.66 3.24 22.10
N LEU A 147 -16.41 2.81 22.27
CA LEU A 147 -15.23 3.64 22.00
C LEU A 147 -15.18 4.09 20.53
N SER A 148 -15.45 3.17 19.60
CA SER A 148 -15.53 3.49 18.17
C SER A 148 -16.60 4.54 17.87
N LYS A 149 -17.76 4.46 18.54
CA LYS A 149 -18.86 5.39 18.34
C LYS A 149 -18.56 6.78 18.91
N LYS A 150 -18.00 6.84 20.12
CA LYS A 150 -17.50 8.08 20.72
C LYS A 150 -16.46 8.76 19.83
N LYS A 151 -15.55 7.97 19.24
CA LYS A 151 -14.54 8.46 18.30
C LYS A 151 -15.17 9.02 17.01
N GLU A 152 -16.19 8.36 16.48
CA GLU A 152 -16.95 8.89 15.33
C GLU A 152 -17.59 10.27 15.65
N ILE A 153 -18.21 10.42 16.82
CA ILE A 153 -18.84 11.68 17.25
C ILE A 153 -17.77 12.77 17.38
N TYR A 154 -16.67 12.45 18.07
CA TYR A 154 -15.53 13.36 18.19
C TYR A 154 -15.06 13.86 16.83
N LEU A 155 -14.77 12.95 15.90
CA LEU A 155 -14.24 13.30 14.58
C LEU A 155 -15.22 14.16 13.78
N LYS A 156 -16.52 13.87 13.84
CA LYS A 156 -17.56 14.70 13.20
C LYS A 156 -17.57 16.13 13.73
N ASN A 157 -17.46 16.30 15.05
CA ASN A 157 -17.45 17.62 15.69
C ASN A 157 -16.21 18.45 15.33
N HIS A 158 -15.12 17.80 14.90
CA HIS A 158 -13.87 18.45 14.50
C HIS A 158 -13.70 18.51 12.96
N ASN A 159 -14.81 18.56 12.23
CA ASN A 159 -14.85 18.71 10.76
C ASN A 159 -14.21 17.57 9.96
N TYR A 160 -13.99 16.39 10.57
CA TYR A 160 -13.61 15.21 9.81
C TYR A 160 -14.85 14.61 9.16
N LYS A 161 -14.68 14.13 7.93
CA LYS A 161 -15.76 13.45 7.20
C LYS A 161 -15.41 12.01 6.87
N LYS A 162 -16.45 11.21 6.68
CA LYS A 162 -16.35 9.78 6.39
C LYS A 162 -16.09 9.57 4.90
N CYS A 163 -15.06 8.81 4.56
CA CYS A 163 -14.74 8.45 3.18
C CYS A 163 -15.86 7.59 2.58
N LYS A 164 -16.38 8.00 1.42
CA LYS A 164 -17.43 7.25 0.70
C LYS A 164 -17.00 5.84 0.26
N ASN A 165 -15.70 5.58 0.14
CA ASN A 165 -15.17 4.29 -0.36
C ASN A 165 -14.80 3.31 0.77
N CYS A 166 -14.05 3.74 1.78
CA CYS A 166 -13.55 2.84 2.84
C CYS A 166 -14.13 3.12 4.24
N GLY A 167 -14.93 4.17 4.40
CA GLY A 167 -15.55 4.51 5.68
C GLY A 167 -14.61 5.13 6.73
N ILE A 168 -13.34 5.39 6.41
CA ILE A 168 -12.40 6.05 7.33
C ILE A 168 -12.71 7.55 7.44
N TYR A 169 -12.49 8.14 8.61
CA TYR A 169 -12.60 9.58 8.80
C TYR A 169 -11.31 10.29 8.38
N PHE A 170 -11.43 11.43 7.72
CA PHE A 170 -10.30 12.22 7.23
C PHE A 170 -10.71 13.69 7.08
N TYR A 171 -9.70 14.56 7.08
CA TYR A 171 -9.87 15.99 6.90
C TYR A 171 -9.48 16.38 5.46
N SER A 172 -10.45 16.81 4.65
CA SER A 172 -10.25 17.27 3.27
C SER A 172 -11.55 17.79 2.67
N GLU A 173 -11.46 18.61 1.62
CA GLU A 173 -12.60 18.96 0.75
C GLU A 173 -13.06 17.80 -0.15
N ARG A 174 -12.21 16.82 -0.46
CA ARG A 174 -12.55 15.66 -1.34
C ARG A 174 -13.45 14.63 -0.67
N ASP A 175 -14.33 13.97 -1.40
CA ASP A 175 -15.25 12.95 -0.86
C ASP A 175 -14.62 11.59 -0.49
N ILE A 176 -13.40 11.35 -0.95
CA ILE A 176 -12.64 10.13 -0.68
C ILE A 176 -11.28 10.45 -0.06
N CYS A 177 -10.80 9.57 0.82
CA CYS A 177 -9.51 9.75 1.47
C CYS A 177 -8.36 9.59 0.45
N ILE A 178 -7.19 10.17 0.77
CA ILE A 178 -6.03 10.16 -0.13
C ILE A 178 -5.58 8.75 -0.50
N ASN A 179 -5.72 7.80 0.42
CA ASN A 179 -5.37 6.40 0.16
C ASN A 179 -6.31 5.77 -0.88
N CYS A 180 -7.62 5.92 -0.72
CA CYS A 180 -8.60 5.43 -1.70
C CYS A 180 -8.46 6.13 -3.06
N PHE A 181 -8.21 7.43 -3.06
CA PHE A 181 -7.93 8.18 -4.28
C PHE A 181 -6.72 7.60 -5.03
N ASN A 182 -5.59 7.42 -4.32
CA ASN A 182 -4.39 6.84 -4.91
C ASN A 182 -4.61 5.39 -5.38
N GLN A 183 -5.32 4.57 -4.61
CA GLN A 183 -5.67 3.21 -5.02
C GLN A 183 -6.49 3.19 -6.30
N ASN A 184 -7.49 4.06 -6.43
CA ASN A 184 -8.30 4.18 -7.64
C ASN A 184 -7.43 4.62 -8.82
N LYS A 185 -6.60 5.64 -8.65
CA LYS A 185 -5.64 6.10 -9.66
C LYS A 185 -4.67 4.99 -10.09
N HIS A 186 -4.16 4.20 -9.16
CA HIS A 186 -3.31 3.05 -9.47
C HIS A 186 -4.05 1.96 -10.25
N LYS A 187 -5.30 1.66 -9.88
CA LYS A 187 -6.16 0.72 -10.62
C LYS A 187 -6.40 1.18 -12.04
N GLU A 188 -6.70 2.47 -12.24
CA GLU A 188 -6.90 3.06 -13.57
C GLU A 188 -5.63 3.00 -14.42
N ARG A 189 -4.48 3.39 -13.85
CA ARG A 189 -3.18 3.29 -14.54
C ARG A 189 -2.84 1.85 -14.91
N LYS A 190 -3.11 0.89 -14.02
CA LYS A 190 -2.89 -0.54 -14.28
C LYS A 190 -3.82 -1.07 -15.38
N LYS A 191 -5.09 -0.65 -15.39
CA LYS A 191 -6.02 -0.97 -16.47
C LYS A 191 -5.48 -0.45 -17.81
N LEU A 192 -5.07 0.81 -17.86
CA LEU A 192 -4.50 1.39 -19.09
C LEU A 192 -3.23 0.67 -19.53
N TYR A 193 -2.33 0.35 -18.59
CA TYR A 193 -1.12 -0.41 -18.91
C TYR A 193 -1.47 -1.76 -19.56
N ASN A 194 -2.47 -2.47 -19.03
CA ASN A 194 -2.93 -3.73 -19.60
C ASN A 194 -3.59 -3.55 -20.97
N ILE A 195 -4.36 -2.48 -21.17
CA ILE A 195 -4.97 -2.17 -22.47
C ILE A 195 -3.90 -1.95 -23.53
N ILE A 196 -2.90 -1.08 -23.28
CA ILE A 196 -1.81 -0.82 -24.24
C ILE A 196 -0.98 -2.09 -24.47
N LYS A 197 -0.76 -2.90 -23.45
CA LYS A 197 -0.04 -4.18 -23.61
C LYS A 197 -0.77 -5.17 -24.51
N ASN A 198 -2.11 -5.19 -24.47
CA ASN A 198 -2.94 -6.09 -25.27
C ASN A 198 -3.24 -5.52 -26.67
N ILE A 199 -3.36 -4.20 -26.79
CA ILE A 199 -3.65 -3.47 -28.03
C ILE A 199 -2.58 -2.38 -28.21
N PRO A 200 -1.38 -2.73 -28.68
CA PRO A 200 -0.22 -1.82 -28.68
C PRO A 200 -0.40 -0.57 -29.56
N PHE A 201 -1.28 -0.65 -30.56
CA PHE A 201 -1.60 0.42 -31.50
C PHE A 201 -2.77 1.32 -31.05
N ILE A 202 -3.36 1.11 -29.87
CA ILE A 202 -4.53 1.87 -29.40
C ILE A 202 -4.28 3.38 -29.40
N LYS A 203 -5.21 4.20 -29.88
CA LYS A 203 -5.10 5.66 -29.83
C LYS A 203 -5.77 6.20 -28.58
N TYR A 204 -5.45 7.44 -28.21
CA TYR A 204 -6.07 8.04 -27.02
C TYR A 204 -7.59 8.21 -27.22
N GLU A 205 -7.97 8.54 -28.45
CA GLU A 205 -9.33 8.77 -28.89
C GLU A 205 -10.19 7.49 -28.83
N ASP A 206 -9.56 6.30 -28.83
CA ASP A 206 -10.24 5.00 -28.71
C ASP A 206 -10.57 4.64 -27.26
N LEU A 207 -10.10 5.42 -26.27
CA LEU A 207 -10.38 5.17 -24.85
C LEU A 207 -11.76 5.69 -24.46
N THR A 208 -12.72 4.78 -24.24
CA THR A 208 -14.06 5.14 -23.76
C THR A 208 -14.08 5.29 -22.23
N ASN A 209 -14.72 6.35 -21.72
CA ASN A 209 -15.03 6.57 -20.30
C ASN A 209 -13.84 6.39 -19.33
N THR A 210 -12.74 7.11 -19.57
CA THR A 210 -11.60 7.12 -18.63
C THR A 210 -11.37 8.51 -18.06
N HIS A 211 -11.07 8.60 -16.76
CA HIS A 211 -10.57 9.83 -16.12
C HIS A 211 -9.09 10.10 -16.44
N ILE A 212 -8.54 9.40 -17.43
CA ILE A 212 -7.12 9.45 -17.78
C ILE A 212 -6.92 10.59 -18.78
N THR A 213 -5.98 11.48 -18.48
CA THR A 213 -5.64 12.57 -19.39
C THR A 213 -4.77 12.08 -20.54
N LYS A 214 -4.78 12.80 -21.67
CA LYS A 214 -3.91 12.50 -22.82
C LYS A 214 -2.43 12.44 -22.44
N GLU A 215 -1.99 13.32 -21.55
CA GLU A 215 -0.63 13.33 -21.01
C GLU A 215 -0.30 12.04 -20.24
N GLN A 216 -1.18 11.59 -19.34
CA GLN A 216 -1.00 10.35 -18.60
C GLN A 216 -0.95 9.12 -19.52
N PHE A 217 -1.76 9.13 -20.57
CA PHE A 217 -1.74 8.11 -21.60
C PHE A 217 -0.38 8.04 -22.31
N LEU A 218 0.16 9.18 -22.74
CA LEU A 218 1.45 9.26 -23.40
C LEU A 218 2.61 8.83 -22.49
N ASP A 219 2.60 9.22 -21.21
CA ASP A 219 3.60 8.80 -20.22
C ASP A 219 3.63 7.26 -20.03
N ILE A 220 2.45 6.65 -19.84
CA ILE A 220 2.35 5.19 -19.68
C ILE A 220 2.77 4.48 -20.97
N ARG A 221 2.37 5.01 -22.13
CA ARG A 221 2.77 4.48 -23.44
C ARG A 221 4.29 4.50 -23.62
N ALA A 222 4.94 5.61 -23.29
CA ALA A 222 6.40 5.74 -23.38
C ALA A 222 7.11 4.71 -22.50
N LYS A 223 6.64 4.51 -21.27
CA LYS A 223 7.18 3.48 -20.36
C LYS A 223 7.07 2.07 -20.92
N ILE A 224 5.90 1.69 -21.46
CA ILE A 224 5.71 0.38 -22.09
C ILE A 224 6.61 0.26 -23.32
N LYS A 225 6.71 1.31 -24.14
CA LYS A 225 7.57 1.35 -25.31
C LYS A 225 9.03 1.08 -24.95
N ASP A 226 9.53 1.71 -23.89
CA ASP A 226 10.90 1.51 -23.39
C ASP A 226 11.12 0.08 -22.86
N GLU A 227 10.15 -0.48 -22.13
CA GLU A 227 10.22 -1.88 -21.68
C GLU A 227 10.26 -2.87 -22.85
N VAL A 228 9.47 -2.63 -23.90
CA VAL A 228 9.45 -3.45 -25.11
C VAL A 228 10.76 -3.27 -25.89
N ARG A 229 11.28 -2.05 -25.99
CA ARG A 229 12.56 -1.74 -26.63
C ARG A 229 13.72 -2.49 -25.98
N LYS A 230 13.78 -2.53 -24.65
CA LYS A 230 14.81 -3.29 -23.92
C LYS A 230 14.80 -4.76 -24.33
N LYS A 231 13.63 -5.41 -24.31
CA LYS A 231 13.47 -6.81 -24.71
C LYS A 231 13.78 -7.06 -26.19
N MET A 232 13.47 -6.09 -27.06
CA MET A 232 13.85 -6.12 -28.47
C MET A 232 15.38 -6.13 -28.61
N MET A 233 16.08 -5.21 -27.92
CA MET A 233 17.54 -5.12 -27.96
C MET A 233 18.21 -6.32 -27.31
N ASP A 234 17.67 -6.87 -26.22
CA ASP A 234 18.16 -8.11 -25.62
C ASP A 234 18.11 -9.27 -26.63
N GLY A 235 17.06 -9.32 -27.46
CA GLY A 235 16.96 -10.28 -28.55
C GLY A 235 18.06 -10.09 -29.61
N ALA A 236 18.34 -8.84 -29.99
CA ALA A 236 19.42 -8.54 -30.94
C ALA A 236 20.81 -8.90 -30.38
N ASN A 237 21.11 -8.46 -29.15
CA ASN A 237 22.41 -8.68 -28.50
C ASN A 237 22.72 -10.17 -28.30
N ASN A 238 21.70 -11.00 -28.11
CA ASN A 238 21.85 -12.45 -27.96
C ASN A 238 21.67 -13.23 -29.28
N ASN A 239 21.69 -12.55 -30.43
CA ASN A 239 21.45 -13.13 -31.76
C ASN A 239 20.13 -13.95 -31.86
N ASN A 240 19.16 -13.66 -31.00
CA ASN A 240 17.86 -14.30 -30.98
C ASN A 240 16.86 -13.51 -31.84
N ILE A 241 16.96 -13.70 -33.15
CA ILE A 241 16.13 -13.02 -34.15
C ILE A 241 14.63 -13.21 -33.89
N LYS A 242 14.21 -14.38 -33.40
CA LYS A 242 12.81 -14.67 -33.08
C LYS A 242 12.30 -13.76 -31.96
N VAL A 243 13.10 -13.59 -30.89
CA VAL A 243 12.79 -12.68 -29.78
C VAL A 243 12.81 -11.23 -30.25
N TYR A 244 13.83 -10.83 -31.01
CA TYR A 244 13.92 -9.49 -31.58
C TYR A 244 12.66 -9.16 -32.40
N LYS A 245 12.31 -9.99 -33.40
CA LYS A 245 11.16 -9.73 -34.29
C LYS A 245 9.84 -9.65 -33.52
N LYS A 246 9.66 -10.50 -32.50
CA LYS A 246 8.47 -10.46 -31.63
C LYS A 246 8.31 -9.10 -30.95
N TYR A 247 9.36 -8.60 -30.30
CA TYR A 247 9.29 -7.32 -29.58
C TYR A 247 9.36 -6.11 -30.51
N ALA A 248 10.05 -6.21 -31.64
CA ALA A 248 10.09 -5.16 -32.67
C ALA A 248 8.70 -4.86 -33.26
N ARG A 249 7.88 -5.89 -33.54
CA ARG A 249 6.48 -5.70 -33.97
C ARG A 249 5.70 -4.87 -32.97
N ILE A 250 5.76 -5.25 -31.69
CA ILE A 250 5.06 -4.55 -30.62
C ILE A 250 5.59 -3.12 -30.49
N TYR A 251 6.91 -2.92 -30.56
CA TYR A 251 7.54 -1.60 -30.50
C TYR A 251 7.01 -0.67 -31.59
N PHE A 252 7.02 -1.13 -32.84
CA PHE A 252 6.54 -0.31 -33.96
C PHE A 252 5.04 -0.08 -33.93
N MET A 253 4.23 -1.06 -33.49
CA MET A 253 2.80 -0.84 -33.27
C MET A 253 2.54 0.27 -32.23
N ILE A 254 3.36 0.34 -31.17
CA ILE A 254 3.27 1.40 -30.15
C ILE A 254 3.72 2.75 -30.71
N GLU A 255 4.82 2.77 -31.47
CA GLU A 255 5.43 3.96 -32.06
C GLU A 255 4.54 4.61 -33.12
N THR A 256 4.01 3.82 -34.04
CA THR A 256 3.25 4.32 -35.19
C THR A 256 1.74 4.35 -34.94
N GLN A 257 1.27 3.74 -33.85
CA GLN A 257 -0.15 3.56 -33.56
C GLN A 257 -0.91 2.87 -34.71
N ASN A 258 -0.23 1.94 -35.39
CA ASN A 258 -0.72 1.24 -36.56
C ASN A 258 -0.65 -0.28 -36.36
N SER A 259 -1.66 -0.98 -36.85
CA SER A 259 -1.79 -2.45 -36.79
C SER A 259 -1.57 -3.13 -38.14
N ASN A 260 -1.31 -2.39 -39.22
CA ASN A 260 -1.08 -2.96 -40.56
C ASN A 260 0.18 -3.84 -40.55
N GLU A 261 -0.03 -5.15 -40.65
CA GLU A 261 1.03 -6.16 -40.53
C GLU A 261 2.14 -5.97 -41.57
N LYS A 262 1.81 -5.63 -42.82
CA LYS A 262 2.80 -5.44 -43.89
C LYS A 262 3.71 -4.25 -43.61
N GLU A 263 3.14 -3.13 -43.17
CA GLU A 263 3.89 -1.92 -42.84
C GLU A 263 4.78 -2.15 -41.62
N ILE A 264 4.27 -2.81 -40.58
CA ILE A 264 5.03 -3.16 -39.39
C ILE A 264 6.19 -4.12 -39.73
N GLU A 265 5.96 -5.16 -40.54
CA GLU A 265 7.01 -6.08 -40.99
C GLU A 265 8.11 -5.35 -41.78
N ASN A 266 7.74 -4.42 -42.65
CA ASN A 266 8.71 -3.61 -43.39
C ASN A 266 9.60 -2.80 -42.42
N LEU A 267 9.02 -2.17 -41.39
CA LEU A 267 9.77 -1.44 -40.37
C LEU A 267 10.70 -2.36 -39.57
N VAL A 268 10.20 -3.52 -39.13
CA VAL A 268 10.98 -4.52 -38.38
C VAL A 268 12.20 -4.98 -39.16
N ASN A 269 12.01 -5.35 -40.43
CA ASN A 269 13.08 -5.87 -41.27
C ASN A 269 14.08 -4.77 -41.65
N ASN A 270 13.62 -3.55 -41.93
CA ASN A 270 14.50 -2.42 -42.22
C ASN A 270 15.38 -2.05 -41.02
N TYR A 271 14.80 -2.05 -39.81
CA TYR A 271 15.56 -1.77 -38.60
C TYR A 271 16.55 -2.89 -38.26
N LEU A 272 16.16 -4.16 -38.47
CA LEU A 272 17.05 -5.31 -38.27
C LEU A 272 18.26 -5.26 -39.20
N LYS A 273 18.07 -4.90 -40.48
CA LYS A 273 19.18 -4.75 -41.43
C LYS A 273 20.20 -3.72 -40.93
N ARG A 274 19.74 -2.58 -40.40
CA ARG A 274 20.61 -1.52 -39.84
C ARG A 274 21.36 -1.90 -38.56
N LEU A 275 21.01 -3.02 -37.93
CA LEU A 275 21.71 -3.52 -36.74
C LEU A 275 22.75 -4.59 -37.06
N ILE A 276 22.66 -5.21 -38.24
CA ILE A 276 23.53 -6.32 -38.68
C ILE A 276 24.64 -5.81 -39.63
N TYR A 277 24.42 -4.67 -40.28
CA TYR A 277 25.39 -3.93 -41.08
C TYR A 277 25.80 -2.65 -40.35
#